data_AF-A0A7Y1VRF5-F1
#
_entry.id   AF-A0A7Y1VRF5-F1
#
_cell.length_a   1.000
_cell.length_b   1.000
_cell.length_c   1.000
_cell.angle_alpha   90.00
_cell.angle_beta   90.00
_cell.angle_gamma   90.00
#
_symmetry.space_group_name_H-M   'P 1'
#
loop_
_entity.id
_entity.type
_entity.pdbx_description
1 polymer ?
#
loop_
_entity_poly.entity_id
_entity_poly.type
_entity_poly.pdbx_seq_one_letter_code
_entity_poly.pdbx_strand_id
1 'polypeptide(L)'
;MYGALVTINYAIQTTAIPSMVLESNVMLEAFSMLNPSSICWTLEMFAYAVLGVAYWFAASAFQGKGIFKAIRYLMIFNGWASLISILIPVVDPHLLLAPQGLIAYCLWNVLILSIMVLVIRVIRLNLIGTTSISNDVSTDG
;
A
#
# COMPACT_ATOMS: atom_id res chain seq x y z
N MET A 1 -5.98 -3.34 9.95
CA MET A 1 -5.04 -4.48 9.90
C MET A 1 -3.74 -4.11 9.21
N TYR A 2 -3.73 -3.69 7.93
CA TYR A 2 -2.53 -3.17 7.23
C TYR A 2 -1.71 -2.19 8.09
N GLY A 3 -2.34 -1.09 8.53
CA GLY A 3 -1.65 -0.08 9.33
C GLY A 3 -1.10 -0.60 10.65
N ALA A 4 -1.73 -1.57 11.29
CA ALA A 4 -1.21 -2.16 12.53
C ALA A 4 0.07 -2.97 12.27
N LEU A 5 0.09 -3.77 11.20
CA LEU A 5 1.26 -4.55 10.80
C LEU A 5 2.45 -3.63 10.48
N VAL A 6 2.25 -2.64 9.62
CA VAL A 6 3.29 -1.67 9.26
C VAL A 6 3.77 -0.92 10.50
N THR A 7 2.86 -0.41 11.34
CA THR A 7 3.26 0.33 12.56
C THR A 7 4.08 -0.53 13.51
N ILE A 8 3.71 -1.79 13.75
CA ILE A 8 4.50 -2.70 14.58
C ILE A 8 5.89 -2.89 13.98
N ASN A 9 5.97 -3.08 12.66
CA ASN A 9 7.23 -3.27 11.95
C ASN A 9 8.18 -2.08 12.13
N TYR A 10 7.68 -0.87 11.84
CA TYR A 10 8.46 0.35 11.97
C TYR A 10 8.77 0.69 13.44
N ALA A 11 7.90 0.34 14.39
CA ALA A 11 8.20 0.48 15.81
C ALA A 11 9.39 -0.39 16.21
N ILE A 12 9.42 -1.66 15.80
CA ILE A 12 10.56 -2.57 16.05
C ILE A 12 11.84 -2.01 15.41
N GLN A 13 11.76 -1.59 14.15
CA GLN A 13 12.91 -1.09 13.40
C GLN A 13 13.51 0.20 13.97
N THR A 14 12.69 1.09 14.52
CA THR A 14 13.13 2.38 15.05
C THR A 14 13.53 2.33 16.53
N THR A 15 12.98 1.40 17.30
CA THR A 15 13.22 1.34 18.76
C THR A 15 14.11 0.16 19.17
N ALA A 16 13.81 -1.05 18.72
CA ALA A 16 14.44 -2.28 19.19
C ALA A 16 15.74 -2.60 18.42
N ILE A 17 15.80 -2.35 17.11
CA ILE A 17 17.00 -2.63 16.32
C ILE A 17 18.22 -1.82 16.79
N PRO A 18 18.14 -0.50 17.03
CA PRO A 18 19.30 0.26 17.51
C PRO A 18 19.87 -0.28 18.82
N SER A 19 19.01 -0.63 19.80
CA SER A 19 19.47 -1.23 21.06
C SER A 19 20.09 -2.61 20.85
N MET A 20 19.50 -3.45 19.99
CA MET A 20 20.05 -4.78 19.67
C MET A 20 21.42 -4.73 19.01
N VAL A 21 21.69 -3.71 18.18
CA VAL A 21 23.01 -3.48 17.58
C VAL A 21 24.05 -3.12 18.65
N LEU A 22 23.70 -2.22 19.57
CA LEU A 22 24.60 -1.81 20.66
C LEU A 22 24.95 -2.97 21.60
N GLU A 23 24.00 -3.87 21.82
CA GLU A 23 24.15 -5.03 22.71
C GLU A 23 24.69 -6.28 22.00
N SER A 24 24.99 -6.22 20.69
CA SER A 24 25.40 -7.39 19.89
C SER A 24 24.43 -8.58 20.03
N ASN A 25 23.13 -8.29 20.04
CA ASN A 25 22.08 -9.26 20.33
C ASN A 25 21.90 -10.25 19.16
N VAL A 26 21.89 -11.54 19.47
CA VAL A 26 21.71 -12.63 18.48
C VAL A 26 20.37 -12.57 17.75
N MET A 27 19.36 -11.90 18.33
CA MET A 27 18.04 -11.72 17.71
C MET A 27 18.02 -10.63 16.63
N LEU A 28 19.10 -9.88 16.45
CA LEU A 28 19.19 -8.81 15.45
C LEU A 28 18.86 -9.34 14.05
N GLU A 29 19.37 -10.51 13.66
CA GLU A 29 19.10 -11.09 12.34
C GLU A 29 17.63 -11.51 12.15
N ALA A 30 16.95 -11.90 13.23
CA ALA A 30 15.56 -12.37 13.18
C ALA A 30 14.56 -11.22 12.98
N PHE A 31 14.91 -10.01 13.39
CA PHE A 31 14.04 -8.83 13.31
C PHE A 31 14.53 -7.76 12.34
N SER A 32 15.81 -7.77 11.94
CA SER A 32 16.33 -6.75 11.04
C SER A 32 15.82 -6.90 9.62
N MET A 33 15.22 -5.82 9.09
CA MET A 33 14.87 -5.71 7.66
C MET A 33 16.07 -5.84 6.70
N LEU A 34 17.31 -5.72 7.17
CA LEU A 34 18.49 -6.00 6.35
C LEU A 34 18.57 -7.49 5.97
N ASN A 35 17.99 -8.35 6.81
CA ASN A 35 17.83 -9.76 6.52
C ASN A 35 16.46 -9.99 5.86
N PRO A 36 16.40 -10.37 4.58
CA PRO A 36 15.13 -10.63 3.90
C PRO A 36 14.41 -11.88 4.42
N SER A 37 15.12 -12.74 5.17
CA SER A 37 14.54 -13.89 5.88
C SER A 37 14.01 -13.54 7.28
N SER A 38 14.04 -12.27 7.68
CA SER A 38 13.55 -11.84 9.00
C SER A 38 12.02 -11.89 9.11
N ILE A 39 11.55 -11.96 10.36
CA ILE A 39 10.13 -11.91 10.69
C ILE A 39 9.54 -10.56 10.26
N CYS A 40 10.28 -9.47 10.48
CA CYS A 40 9.87 -8.13 10.07
C CYS A 40 9.65 -8.01 8.56
N TRP A 41 10.51 -8.66 7.76
CA TRP A 41 10.36 -8.67 6.33
C TRP A 41 9.13 -9.48 5.88
N THR A 42 8.90 -10.65 6.49
CA THR A 42 7.69 -11.44 6.27
C THR A 42 6.43 -10.63 6.62
N LEU A 43 6.44 -9.95 7.77
CA LEU A 43 5.32 -9.15 8.25
C LEU A 43 5.01 -7.98 7.30
N GLU A 44 6.03 -7.37 6.71
CA GLU A 44 5.89 -6.33 5.69
C GLU A 44 5.19 -6.85 4.42
N MET A 45 5.59 -8.03 3.94
CA MET A 45 4.98 -8.65 2.75
C MET A 45 3.50 -8.99 3.00
N PHE A 46 3.18 -9.49 4.20
CA PHE A 46 1.79 -9.70 4.59
C PHE A 46 1.00 -8.40 4.69
N ALA A 47 1.62 -7.32 5.18
CA ALA A 47 0.99 -6.01 5.20
C ALA A 47 0.59 -5.57 3.78
N TYR A 48 1.49 -5.67 2.80
CA TYR A 48 1.18 -5.30 1.42
C TYR A 48 0.03 -6.12 0.81
N ALA A 49 -0.05 -7.42 1.08
CA ALA A 49 -1.20 -8.20 0.63
C ALA A 49 -2.52 -7.76 1.28
N VAL A 50 -2.51 -7.46 2.58
CA VAL A 50 -3.69 -6.93 3.28
C VAL A 50 -4.11 -5.59 2.68
N LEU A 51 -3.16 -4.74 2.30
CA LEU A 51 -3.45 -3.49 1.56
C LEU A 51 -4.10 -3.78 0.20
N GLY A 52 -3.57 -4.75 -0.55
CA GLY A 52 -4.15 -5.19 -1.82
C GLY A 52 -5.60 -5.68 -1.69
N VAL A 53 -5.88 -6.50 -0.68
CA VAL A 53 -7.23 -6.97 -0.36
C VAL A 53 -8.14 -5.79 0.02
N ALA A 54 -7.64 -4.83 0.80
CA ALA A 54 -8.39 -3.63 1.11
C ALA A 54 -8.77 -2.84 -0.16
N TYR A 55 -7.88 -2.77 -1.15
CA TYR A 55 -8.16 -2.14 -2.43
C TYR A 55 -9.21 -2.89 -3.25
N TRP A 56 -9.27 -4.22 -3.17
CA TRP A 56 -10.37 -4.99 -3.77
C TRP A 56 -11.74 -4.64 -3.18
N PHE A 57 -11.83 -4.54 -1.85
CA PHE A 57 -13.07 -4.12 -1.21
C PHE A 57 -13.42 -2.68 -1.60
N ALA A 58 -12.45 -1.77 -1.58
CA ALA A 58 -12.64 -0.37 -1.97
C ALA A 58 -13.03 -0.20 -3.45
N ALA A 59 -12.59 -1.08 -4.34
CA ALA A 59 -12.87 -1.02 -5.77
C ALA A 59 -14.39 -1.02 -6.07
N SER A 60 -15.19 -1.67 -5.21
CA SER A 60 -16.64 -1.73 -5.35
C SER A 60 -17.34 -0.38 -5.17
N ALA A 61 -16.71 0.56 -4.47
CA ALA A 61 -17.22 1.92 -4.23
C ALA A 61 -17.11 2.82 -5.48
N PHE A 62 -16.22 2.48 -6.42
CA PHE A 62 -16.02 3.25 -7.66
C PHE A 62 -16.84 2.65 -8.80
N GLN A 63 -18.14 2.95 -8.82
CA GLN A 63 -19.06 2.56 -9.89
C GLN A 63 -19.28 3.71 -10.87
N GLY A 64 -19.32 3.42 -12.18
CA GLY A 64 -19.57 4.42 -13.22
C GLY A 64 -18.69 4.29 -14.46
N LYS A 65 -18.66 5.34 -15.28
CA LYS A 65 -17.87 5.44 -16.52
C LYS A 65 -16.64 6.35 -16.33
N GLY A 66 -15.69 6.27 -17.26
CA GLY A 66 -14.51 7.15 -17.27
C GLY A 66 -13.54 6.89 -16.12
N ILE A 67 -13.22 7.94 -15.36
CA ILE A 67 -12.20 7.90 -14.30
C ILE A 67 -12.52 6.91 -13.17
N PHE A 68 -13.81 6.72 -12.83
CA PHE A 68 -14.25 5.73 -11.83
C PHE A 68 -13.93 4.30 -12.26
N LYS A 69 -14.16 3.99 -13.54
CA LYS A 69 -13.82 2.69 -14.14
C LYS A 69 -12.31 2.45 -14.14
N ALA A 70 -11.52 3.48 -14.44
CA ALA A 70 -10.06 3.41 -14.40
C ALA A 70 -9.54 3.13 -12.98
N ILE A 71 -10.00 3.89 -11.97
CA ILE A 71 -9.63 3.68 -10.56
C ILE A 71 -9.97 2.25 -10.12
N ARG A 72 -11.18 1.77 -10.45
CA ARG A 72 -11.62 0.42 -10.11
C ARG A 72 -10.67 -0.65 -10.66
N TYR A 73 -10.30 -0.58 -11.94
CA TYR A 73 -9.36 -1.56 -12.50
C TYR A 73 -7.96 -1.45 -11.92
N LEU A 74 -7.46 -0.23 -11.66
CA LEU A 74 -6.15 -0.06 -11.02
C LEU A 74 -6.14 -0.65 -9.61
N MET A 75 -7.21 -0.46 -8.83
CA MET A 75 -7.37 -1.08 -7.51
C MET A 75 -7.45 -2.61 -7.59
N ILE A 76 -8.16 -3.16 -8.58
CA ILE A 76 -8.24 -4.62 -8.80
C ILE A 76 -6.87 -5.19 -9.19
N PHE A 77 -6.19 -4.54 -10.13
CA PHE A 77 -4.86 -4.94 -10.57
C PHE A 77 -3.86 -4.87 -9.40
N ASN A 78 -3.92 -3.81 -8.60
CA ASN A 78 -3.09 -3.67 -7.41
C ASN A 78 -3.33 -4.81 -6.40
N GLY A 79 -4.59 -5.20 -6.20
CA GLY A 79 -4.92 -6.31 -5.30
C GLY A 79 -4.29 -7.63 -5.75
N TRP A 80 -4.34 -7.94 -7.05
CA TRP A 80 -3.64 -9.11 -7.59
C TRP A 80 -2.12 -9.00 -7.45
N ALA A 81 -1.54 -7.87 -7.82
CA ALA A 81 -0.10 -7.65 -7.72
C ALA A 81 0.41 -7.85 -6.28
N SER A 82 -0.35 -7.35 -5.30
CA SER A 82 0.00 -7.42 -3.87
C SER A 82 -0.22 -8.80 -3.25
N LEU A 83 -1.10 -9.62 -3.81
CA LEU A 83 -1.27 -11.01 -3.36
C LEU A 83 -0.21 -11.93 -3.96
N ILE A 84 0.12 -11.72 -5.23
CA ILE A 84 1.19 -12.47 -5.90
C ILE A 84 2.55 -12.17 -5.24
N SER A 85 2.75 -10.93 -4.76
CA SER A 85 4.00 -10.56 -4.10
C SER A 85 4.27 -11.33 -2.80
N ILE A 86 3.28 -11.96 -2.15
CA ILE A 86 3.53 -12.87 -1.01
C ILE A 86 4.21 -14.16 -1.45
N LEU A 87 3.99 -14.62 -2.69
CA LEU A 87 4.53 -15.89 -3.17
C LEU A 87 6.03 -15.81 -3.48
N ILE A 88 6.53 -14.62 -3.84
CA ILE A 88 7.94 -14.38 -4.15
C ILE A 88 8.86 -14.66 -2.93
N PRO A 89 8.59 -14.08 -1.74
CA PRO A 89 9.26 -14.40 -0.48
C PRO A 89 9.35 -15.90 -0.15
N VAL A 90 8.31 -16.66 -0.48
CA VAL A 90 8.23 -18.09 -0.14
C VAL A 90 9.21 -18.91 -0.96
N VAL A 91 9.47 -18.48 -2.21
CA VAL A 91 10.42 -19.16 -3.10
C VAL A 91 11.84 -18.72 -2.80
N ASP A 92 12.08 -17.41 -2.80
CA ASP A 92 13.37 -16.82 -2.48
C ASP A 92 13.19 -15.32 -2.12
N PRO A 93 13.39 -14.95 -0.84
CA PRO A 93 13.32 -13.56 -0.39
C PRO A 93 14.28 -12.62 -1.14
N HIS A 94 15.41 -13.13 -1.63
CA HIS A 94 16.42 -12.34 -2.33
C HIS A 94 15.96 -11.91 -3.73
N LEU A 95 14.96 -12.57 -4.32
CA LEU A 95 14.40 -12.17 -5.62
C LEU A 95 13.77 -10.77 -5.59
N LEU A 96 13.26 -10.34 -4.44
CA LEU A 96 12.72 -9.00 -4.28
C LEU A 96 13.81 -7.93 -4.16
N LEU A 97 15.01 -8.31 -3.73
CA LEU A 97 16.19 -7.44 -3.68
C LEU A 97 16.98 -7.44 -4.99
N ALA A 98 16.74 -8.41 -5.88
CA ALA A 98 17.32 -8.43 -7.21
C ALA A 98 16.83 -7.21 -8.04
N PRO A 99 17.58 -6.79 -9.09
CA PRO A 99 17.21 -5.63 -9.90
C PRO A 99 15.78 -5.68 -10.45
N GLN A 100 15.32 -6.87 -10.86
CA GLN A 100 13.95 -7.10 -11.33
C GLN A 100 12.90 -6.89 -10.24
N GLY A 101 13.19 -7.30 -9.00
CA GLY A 101 12.32 -7.08 -7.85
C GLY A 101 12.23 -5.60 -7.48
N LEU A 102 13.35 -4.88 -7.53
CA LEU A 102 13.39 -3.43 -7.32
C LEU A 102 12.61 -2.66 -8.39
N ILE A 103 12.72 -3.05 -9.66
CA ILE A 103 11.91 -2.47 -10.75
C ILE A 103 10.42 -2.71 -10.49
N ALA A 104 10.03 -3.94 -10.14
CA ALA A 104 8.65 -4.27 -9.81
C ALA A 104 8.14 -3.46 -8.62
N TYR A 105 8.96 -3.28 -7.58
CA TYR A 105 8.66 -2.45 -6.42
C TYR A 105 8.47 -0.98 -6.79
N CYS A 106 9.33 -0.41 -7.64
CA CYS A 106 9.17 0.95 -8.14
C CYS A 106 7.88 1.11 -8.95
N LEU A 107 7.57 0.16 -9.84
CA LEU A 107 6.34 0.17 -10.63
C LEU A 107 5.10 0.07 -9.74
N TRP A 108 5.15 -0.77 -8.69
CA TRP A 108 4.08 -0.89 -7.71
C TRP A 108 3.86 0.43 -6.95
N ASN A 109 4.92 1.13 -6.55
CA ASN A 109 4.79 2.45 -5.92
C ASN A 109 4.17 3.49 -6.86
N VAL A 110 4.56 3.50 -8.14
CA VAL A 110 3.96 4.38 -9.16
C VAL A 110 2.48 4.06 -9.35
N LEU A 111 2.09 2.79 -9.32
CA LEU A 111 0.70 2.35 -9.38
C LEU A 111 -0.10 2.88 -8.19
N ILE A 112 0.40 2.70 -6.96
CA ILE A 112 -0.25 3.20 -5.74
C ILE A 112 -0.41 4.74 -5.80
N LEU A 113 0.64 5.47 -6.17
CA LEU A 113 0.59 6.92 -6.32
C LEU A 113 -0.44 7.35 -7.37
N SER A 114 -0.51 6.64 -8.49
CA SER A 114 -1.50 6.91 -9.55
C SER A 114 -2.93 6.72 -9.04
N ILE A 115 -3.19 5.65 -8.27
CA ILE A 115 -4.49 5.43 -7.63
C ILE A 115 -4.82 6.57 -6.67
N MET A 116 -3.88 6.96 -5.80
CA MET A 116 -4.07 8.06 -4.84
C MET A 116 -4.42 9.38 -5.54
N VAL A 117 -3.66 9.76 -6.56
CA VAL A 117 -3.90 11.00 -7.33
C VAL A 117 -5.28 10.99 -7.98
N LEU A 118 -5.69 9.88 -8.60
CA LEU A 118 -7.00 9.77 -9.25
C LEU A 118 -8.15 9.82 -8.25
N VAL A 119 -8.01 9.14 -7.10
CA VAL A 119 -9.01 9.18 -6.02
C VAL A 119 -9.17 10.61 -5.48
N ILE A 120 -8.07 11.32 -5.21
CA ILE A 120 -8.11 12.72 -4.76
C ILE A 120 -8.78 13.62 -5.80
N ARG A 121 -8.46 13.45 -7.08
CA ARG A 121 -9.10 14.20 -8.17
C ARG A 121 -10.62 13.98 -8.20
N VAL A 122 -11.07 12.73 -8.09
CA VAL A 122 -12.50 12.41 -8.05
C VAL A 122 -13.20 13.03 -6.85
N ILE A 123 -12.60 12.93 -5.66
CA ILE A 123 -13.17 13.53 -4.44
C ILE A 123 -13.28 15.06 -4.60
N ARG A 124 -12.24 15.72 -5.11
CA ARG A 124 -12.26 17.17 -5.36
C ARG A 124 -13.33 17.58 -6.37
N LEU A 125 -13.46 16.85 -7.48
CA LEU A 125 -14.48 17.13 -8.49
C LEU A 125 -15.90 16.99 -7.93
N ASN A 126 -16.15 15.96 -7.12
CA ASN A 126 -17.46 15.74 -6.50
C ASN A 126 -17.81 16.80 -5.45
N LEU A 127 -16.84 17.27 -4.65
CA LEU A 127 -17.06 18.33 -3.65
C LEU A 127 -17.36 19.70 -4.28
N ILE A 128 -16.71 20.02 -5.40
CA ILE A 128 -16.95 21.26 -6.14
C ILE A 128 -18.35 21.24 -6.80
N GLY A 129 -18.77 20.09 -7.34
CA GLY A 129 -20.11 19.94 -7.91
C GLY A 129 -21.25 20.12 -6.88
N THR A 130 -21.05 19.71 -5.62
CA THR A 130 -22.05 19.92 -4.57
C THR A 130 -22.15 21.37 -4.09
N THR A 131 -21.09 22.17 -4.21
CA THR A 131 -21.08 23.57 -3.77
C THR A 131 -21.70 24.52 -4.80
N SER A 132 -21.65 24.21 -6.09
CA SER A 132 -22.36 25.02 -7.10
C SER A 132 -23.88 24.88 -6.99
N ILE A 133 -24.39 23.66 -6.73
CA ILE A 133 -25.83 23.40 -6.63
C ILE A 133 -26.46 24.11 -5.41
N SER A 134 -25.76 24.20 -4.27
CA SER A 134 -26.32 24.89 -3.10
C SER A 134 -26.37 26.42 -3.27
N ASN A 135 -25.49 26.98 -4.09
CA ASN A 135 -25.46 28.41 -4.36
C ASN A 135 -26.59 28.82 -5.33
N ASP A 136 -26.90 27.99 -6.33
CA ASP A 136 -28.00 28.27 -7.25
C ASP A 136 -29.38 28.20 -6.56
N VAL A 137 -29.55 27.31 -5.57
CA VAL A 137 -30.82 27.18 -4.81
C VAL A 137 -31.05 28.34 -3.84
N SER A 138 -30.00 29.05 -3.42
CA SER A 138 -30.13 30.16 -2.45
C SER A 138 -30.34 31.53 -3.08
N THR A 139 -30.20 31.66 -4.41
CA THR A 139 -30.41 32.93 -5.14
C THR A 139 -31.83 33.12 -5.67
N ASP A 140 -32.70 32.11 -5.55
CA ASP A 140 -34.10 32.13 -6.03
C ASP A 140 -35.13 32.42 -4.91
N GLY A 141 -34.69 32.95 -3.75
CA GLY A 141 -35.52 33.27 -2.58
C GLY A 141 -35.63 34.76 -2.29
#